data_AF-A0A257T9D0-F1
#
_entry.id   AF-A0A257T9D0-F1
#
_cell.length_a   1.000
_cell.length_b   1.000
_cell.length_c   1.000
_cell.angle_alpha   90.00
_cell.angle_beta   90.00
_cell.angle_gamma   90.00
#
_symmetry.space_group_name_H-M   'P 1'
#
loop_
_entity.id
_entity.type
_entity.pdbx_description
1 polymer ?
#
loop_
_entity_poly.entity_id
_entity_poly.type
_entity_poly.pdbx_seq_one_letter_code
_entity_poly.pdbx_strand_id
1 'polypeptide(L)'
;MYDNFGNYVGSIGAGILHDPTGIGIGGDKLGVCDSDTLFFFGLDGSLISKFSTTDIFGTKINHFNDVSFRGDRVYILTDRRVVVAKSNF
;
A
#
# COMPACT_ATOMS: atom_id res chain seq x y z
N MET A 1 17.13 9.14 5.83
CA MET A 1 17.35 9.33 4.38
C MET A 1 17.69 10.79 4.16
N TYR A 2 18.63 11.09 3.26
CA TYR A 2 19.07 12.45 2.97
C TYR A 2 18.92 12.72 1.46
N ASP A 3 18.64 13.97 1.08
CA ASP A 3 18.67 14.39 -0.33
C ASP A 3 20.10 14.52 -0.87
N ASN A 4 20.23 14.88 -2.15
CA ASN A 4 21.54 15.07 -2.81
C ASN A 4 22.34 16.26 -2.24
N PHE A 5 21.76 17.03 -1.31
CA PHE A 5 22.38 18.17 -0.65
C PHE A 5 22.71 17.90 0.83
N GLY A 6 22.43 16.69 1.32
CA GLY A 6 22.67 16.30 2.71
C GLY A 6 21.58 16.74 3.68
N ASN A 7 20.41 17.22 3.21
CA ASN A 7 19.29 17.54 4.06
C ASN A 7 18.50 16.29 4.41
N TYR A 8 18.07 16.15 5.66
CA TYR A 8 17.21 15.05 6.07
C TYR A 8 15.82 15.18 5.43
N VAL A 9 15.36 14.12 4.75
CA VAL A 9 14.06 14.13 4.03
C VAL A 9 12.94 13.33 4.71
N GLY A 10 13.26 12.44 5.66
CA GLY A 10 12.26 11.63 6.36
C GLY A 10 12.06 10.21 5.83
N SER A 11 11.14 9.49 6.45
CA SER A 11 10.68 8.15 6.06
C SER A 11 9.29 7.90 6.64
N ILE A 12 8.41 7.23 5.89
CA ILE A 12 7.08 6.82 6.34
C ILE A 12 7.07 5.31 6.59
N GLY A 13 6.33 4.86 7.61
CA GLY A 13 6.15 3.43 7.89
C GLY A 13 7.32 2.75 8.60
N ALA A 14 8.23 3.51 9.21
CA ALA A 14 9.34 2.95 9.99
C ALA A 14 8.80 2.04 11.13
N GLY A 15 9.25 0.78 11.15
CA GLY A 15 8.80 -0.23 12.12
C GLY A 15 7.41 -0.83 11.85
N ILE A 16 6.72 -0.37 10.79
CA ILE A 16 5.43 -0.92 10.33
C ILE A 16 5.64 -1.74 9.06
N LEU A 17 6.41 -1.20 8.10
CA LEU A 17 6.72 -1.85 6.84
C LEU A 17 7.94 -2.76 7.01
N HIS A 18 7.83 -4.00 6.55
CA HIS A 18 8.90 -4.99 6.65
C HIS A 18 9.58 -5.29 5.31
N ASP A 19 8.79 -5.48 4.25
CA ASP A 19 9.24 -5.79 2.88
C ASP A 19 8.37 -5.04 1.86
N PRO A 20 8.47 -3.69 1.80
CA PRO A 20 7.63 -2.88 0.92
C PRO A 20 8.00 -3.09 -0.56
N THR A 21 7.02 -3.41 -1.39
CA THR A 21 7.20 -3.78 -2.81
C THR A 21 6.76 -2.67 -3.76
N GLY A 22 5.50 -2.27 -3.68
CA GLY A 22 4.88 -1.30 -4.58
C GLY A 22 4.15 -0.18 -3.86
N ILE A 23 3.98 0.93 -4.56
CA ILE A 23 3.49 2.19 -3.98
C ILE A 23 2.59 2.93 -4.96
N GLY A 24 1.52 3.51 -4.46
CA GLY A 24 0.59 4.32 -5.24
C GLY A 24 -0.03 5.43 -4.42
N ILE A 25 -0.37 6.54 -5.08
CA ILE A 25 -1.06 7.67 -4.45
C ILE A 25 -2.46 7.78 -5.04
N GLY A 26 -3.46 7.92 -4.16
CA GLY A 26 -4.85 8.13 -4.54
C GLY A 26 -5.53 9.10 -3.59
N GLY A 27 -5.99 10.25 -4.11
CA GLY A 27 -6.57 11.29 -3.28
C GLY A 27 -5.56 11.84 -2.27
N ASP A 28 -5.89 11.77 -0.99
CA ASP A 28 -5.09 12.20 0.17
C ASP A 28 -4.35 11.05 0.86
N LYS A 29 -4.20 9.90 0.18
CA LYS A 29 -3.65 8.66 0.76
C LYS A 29 -2.51 8.11 -0.07
N LEU A 30 -1.54 7.54 0.63
CA LEU A 30 -0.44 6.75 0.11
C LEU A 30 -0.70 5.28 0.42
N GLY A 31 -0.84 4.45 -0.61
CA GLY A 31 -0.87 3.00 -0.49
C GLY A 31 0.51 2.40 -0.65
N VAL A 32 0.92 1.53 0.28
CA VAL A 32 2.18 0.78 0.20
C VAL A 32 1.89 -0.71 0.39
N CYS A 33 2.23 -1.52 -0.62
CA CYS A 33 2.20 -2.97 -0.52
C CYS A 33 3.38 -3.44 0.34
N ASP A 34 3.11 -4.33 1.29
CA ASP A 34 4.11 -4.97 2.14
C ASP A 34 3.69 -6.43 2.37
N SER A 35 4.40 -7.35 1.70
CA SER A 35 4.08 -8.77 1.68
C SER A 35 2.60 -9.06 1.34
N ASP A 36 1.76 -9.46 2.29
CA ASP A 36 0.34 -9.81 2.09
C ASP A 36 -0.64 -8.68 2.47
N THR A 37 -0.13 -7.48 2.72
CA THR A 37 -0.92 -6.36 3.24
C THR A 37 -0.68 -5.10 2.40
N LEU A 38 -1.76 -4.35 2.14
CA LEU A 38 -1.68 -2.98 1.65
C LEU A 38 -1.89 -2.03 2.83
N PHE A 39 -0.89 -1.23 3.16
CA PHE A 39 -0.99 -0.18 4.17
C PHE A 39 -1.40 1.14 3.53
N PHE A 40 -2.30 1.88 4.19
CA PHE A 40 -2.68 3.23 3.79
C PHE A 40 -2.16 4.24 4.81
N PHE A 41 -1.37 5.18 4.33
CA PHE A 41 -0.87 6.30 5.10
C PHE A 41 -1.51 7.61 4.62
N GLY A 42 -1.66 8.57 5.52
CA GLY A 42 -1.87 9.96 5.13
C GLY A 42 -0.63 10.52 4.48
N LEU A 43 -0.77 11.60 3.71
CA LEU A 43 0.39 12.30 3.12
C LEU A 43 1.30 12.95 4.18
N ASP A 44 0.85 13.04 5.42
CA ASP A 44 1.63 13.43 6.60
C ASP A 44 2.44 12.26 7.20
N GLY A 45 2.29 11.05 6.67
CA GLY A 45 2.95 9.83 7.12
C GLY A 45 2.23 9.08 8.24
N SER A 46 1.08 9.57 8.71
CA SER A 46 0.28 8.87 9.71
C SER A 46 -0.33 7.57 9.12
N LEU A 47 -0.36 6.49 9.90
CA LEU A 47 -1.04 5.27 9.47
C LEU A 47 -2.56 5.45 9.60
N ILE A 48 -3.29 5.31 8.50
CA ILE A 48 -4.76 5.43 8.46
C ILE A 48 -5.39 4.06 8.65
N SER A 49 -5.01 3.09 7.82
CA SER A 49 -5.62 1.76 7.81
C SER A 49 -4.73 0.74 7.10
N LYS A 50 -5.16 -0.53 7.11
CA LYS A 50 -4.52 -1.62 6.38
C LYS A 50 -5.57 -2.54 5.76
N PHE A 51 -5.22 -3.14 4.63
CA PHE A 51 -6.06 -4.05 3.89
C PHE A 51 -5.34 -5.37 3.63
N SER A 52 -6.01 -6.46 3.99
CA SER A 52 -5.68 -7.83 3.59
C SER A 52 -6.99 -8.57 3.39
N THR A 53 -7.01 -9.59 2.53
CA THR A 53 -8.28 -10.23 2.15
C THR A 53 -8.12 -11.68 1.72
N THR A 54 -9.25 -12.34 1.51
CA THR A 54 -9.38 -13.67 0.93
C THR A 54 -10.19 -13.58 -0.37
N ASP A 55 -10.06 -14.59 -1.23
CA ASP A 55 -10.89 -14.68 -2.43
C ASP A 55 -12.25 -15.32 -2.15
N ILE A 56 -13.05 -15.49 -3.21
CA ILE A 56 -14.41 -16.06 -3.13
C ILE A 56 -14.47 -17.49 -2.56
N PHE A 57 -13.32 -18.18 -2.48
CA PHE A 57 -13.21 -19.52 -1.89
C PHE A 57 -12.66 -19.46 -0.46
N GLY A 58 -12.49 -18.27 0.12
CA GLY A 58 -11.88 -18.09 1.43
C GLY A 58 -10.36 -18.27 1.44
N THR A 59 -9.71 -18.38 0.28
CA THR A 59 -8.25 -18.51 0.22
C THR A 59 -7.59 -17.16 0.43
N LYS A 60 -6.65 -17.06 1.36
CA LYS A 60 -5.90 -15.82 1.61
C LYS A 60 -5.22 -15.36 0.33
N ILE A 61 -5.38 -14.08 0.00
CA ILE A 61 -4.63 -13.46 -1.09
C ILE A 61 -3.31 -12.97 -0.53
N ASN A 62 -2.23 -13.44 -1.14
CA ASN A 62 -0.86 -13.18 -0.70
C ASN A 62 -0.07 -12.45 -1.80
N HIS A 63 1.11 -11.95 -1.42
CA HIS A 63 2.13 -11.36 -2.28
C HIS A 63 1.60 -10.19 -3.11
N PHE A 64 1.35 -9.08 -2.44
CA PHE A 64 0.98 -7.82 -3.06
C PHE A 64 2.27 -7.18 -3.60
N ASN A 65 2.33 -6.97 -4.90
CA ASN A 65 3.52 -6.53 -5.62
C ASN A 65 3.45 -5.06 -6.02
N ASP A 66 2.26 -4.58 -6.40
CA ASP A 66 2.05 -3.19 -6.81
C ASP A 66 0.62 -2.73 -6.54
N VAL A 67 0.39 -1.42 -6.48
CA VAL A 67 -0.92 -0.82 -6.23
C VAL A 67 -1.18 0.42 -7.09
N SER A 68 -2.38 0.51 -7.64
CA SER A 68 -2.85 1.68 -8.38
C SER A 68 -4.23 2.13 -7.92
N PHE A 69 -4.49 3.42 -8.03
CA PHE A 69 -5.72 4.07 -7.57
C PHE A 69 -6.46 4.71 -8.74
N ARG A 70 -7.79 4.55 -8.79
CA ARG A 70 -8.65 5.27 -9.75
C ARG A 70 -10.02 5.53 -9.15
N GLY A 71 -10.27 6.78 -8.75
CA GLY A 71 -11.52 7.15 -8.07
C GLY A 71 -11.67 6.36 -6.76
N ASP A 72 -12.82 5.70 -6.58
CA ASP A 72 -13.11 4.86 -5.42
C ASP A 72 -12.51 3.45 -5.50
N ARG A 73 -11.62 3.16 -6.47
CA ARG A 73 -11.05 1.83 -6.69
C ARG A 73 -9.57 1.77 -6.42
N VAL A 74 -9.17 0.67 -5.79
CA VAL A 74 -7.79 0.26 -5.58
C VAL A 74 -7.55 -1.04 -6.35
N TYR A 75 -6.50 -1.07 -7.15
CA TYR A 75 -6.06 -2.20 -7.95
C TYR A 75 -4.75 -2.71 -7.36
N ILE A 76 -4.73 -3.96 -6.91
CA ILE A 76 -3.57 -4.56 -6.25
C ILE A 76 -3.08 -5.70 -7.12
N LEU A 77 -1.86 -5.56 -7.65
CA LEU A 77 -1.21 -6.61 -8.40
C LEU A 77 -0.66 -7.65 -7.42
N THR A 78 -0.96 -8.91 -7.67
CA THR A 78 -0.34 -10.05 -6.97
C THR A 78 0.35 -10.98 -7.95
N ASP A 79 1.02 -12.01 -7.45
CA ASP A 79 1.68 -13.04 -8.28
C ASP A 79 0.75 -13.73 -9.30
N ARG A 80 -0.56 -13.72 -9.04
CA ARG A 80 -1.52 -14.52 -9.83
C ARG A 80 -2.61 -13.70 -10.51
N ARG A 81 -2.92 -12.50 -10.02
CA ARG A 81 -4.07 -11.72 -10.48
C ARG A 81 -4.01 -10.27 -9.99
N VAL A 82 -4.88 -9.43 -10.56
CA VAL A 82 -5.18 -8.11 -10.01
C VAL A 82 -6.43 -8.22 -9.14
N VAL A 83 -6.32 -7.81 -7.88
CA VAL A 83 -7.44 -7.67 -6.95
C VAL A 83 -7.99 -6.26 -7.05
N VAL A 84 -9.31 -6.13 -7.11
CA VAL A 84 -9.99 -4.83 -7.13
C VAL A 84 -10.79 -4.66 -5.85
N ALA A 85 -10.47 -3.62 -5.09
CA ALA A 85 -11.17 -3.25 -3.87
C ALA A 85 -11.74 -1.83 -3.97
N LYS A 86 -12.79 -1.53 -3.19
CA LYS A 86 -13.29 -0.16 -3.03
C LYS A 86 -12.50 0.57 -1.95
N SER A 87 -11.99 1.75 -2.25
CA SER A 87 -11.43 2.71 -1.30
C SER A 87 -12.56 3.37 -0.50
N ASN A 88 -13.16 2.63 0.43
CA ASN A 88 -14.08 3.18 1.43
C ASN A 88 -13.40 3.33 2.81
N PHE A 89 -12.08 3.18 2.86
CA PHE A 89 -11.26 3.16 4.08
C PHE A 89 -10.72 4.55 4.38
#